data_AF-A0A4P7AJ25-F1
#
_entry.id   AF-A0A4P7AJ25-F1
#
_cell.length_a   1.000
_cell.length_b   1.000
_cell.length_c   1.000
_cell.angle_alpha   90.00
_cell.angle_beta   90.00
_cell.angle_gamma   90.00
#
_symmetry.space_group_name_H-M   'P 1'
#
loop_
_entity.id
_entity.type
_entity.pdbx_description
1 polymer ?
#
loop_
_entity_poly.entity_id
_entity_poly.type
_entity_poly.pdbx_seq_one_letter_code
_entity_poly.pdbx_strand_id
1 'polypeptide(L)'
;MLEKFLNKEEKKLFSKRNLKRIKKEDFFSYLEMEESLLESLKSKLLTDDVKNPILEAEVENQQLFVDHLNKYYYEVVLLEPNTKTEEVKIFEKELNKIMKPINKIQKKGPKW
;
A
#
# COMPACT_ATOMS: atom_id res chain seq x y z
N MET A 1 -9.07 -8.61 -1.85
CA MET A 1 -9.82 -8.40 -0.59
C MET A 1 -10.33 -6.96 -0.50
N LEU A 2 -9.51 -5.92 -0.76
CA LEU A 2 -9.93 -4.51 -0.99
C LEU A 2 -10.92 -4.32 -2.15
N GLU A 3 -10.79 -5.13 -3.21
CA GLU A 3 -11.69 -5.10 -4.38
C GLU A 3 -13.17 -5.36 -4.07
N LYS A 4 -13.53 -5.81 -2.87
CA LYS A 4 -14.94 -5.99 -2.48
C LYS A 4 -15.55 -4.73 -1.86
N PHE A 5 -14.73 -3.82 -1.32
CA PHE A 5 -15.18 -2.68 -0.52
C PHE A 5 -15.05 -1.34 -1.22
N LEU A 6 -14.12 -1.24 -2.17
CA LEU A 6 -13.90 -0.02 -2.93
C LEU A 6 -15.01 0.18 -3.99
N ASN A 7 -15.35 1.42 -4.29
CA ASN A 7 -16.23 1.76 -5.40
C ASN A 7 -15.53 1.50 -6.76
N LYS A 8 -16.25 1.61 -7.87
CA LYS A 8 -15.69 1.27 -9.21
C LYS A 8 -14.50 2.15 -9.61
N GLU A 9 -14.48 3.42 -9.19
CA GLU A 9 -13.39 4.37 -9.41
C GLU A 9 -12.22 4.14 -8.44
N GLU A 10 -12.51 3.90 -7.17
CA GLU A 10 -11.52 3.55 -6.14
C GLU A 10 -10.82 2.23 -6.48
N LYS A 11 -11.54 1.20 -6.94
CA LYS A 11 -10.93 -0.05 -7.44
C LYS A 11 -9.99 0.19 -8.62
N LYS A 12 -10.26 1.23 -9.42
CA LYS A 12 -9.41 1.62 -10.56
C LYS A 12 -8.11 2.23 -10.04
N LEU A 13 -8.21 3.10 -9.04
CA LEU A 13 -7.08 3.70 -8.30
C LEU A 13 -6.24 2.62 -7.59
N PHE A 14 -6.88 1.68 -6.91
CA PHE A 14 -6.25 0.62 -6.13
C PHE A 14 -6.16 -0.73 -6.87
N SER A 15 -6.14 -0.74 -8.21
CA SER A 15 -5.91 -1.98 -8.96
C SER A 15 -4.49 -2.51 -8.70
N LYS A 16 -4.24 -3.83 -8.78
CA LYS A 16 -2.89 -4.43 -8.62
C LYS A 16 -1.79 -3.77 -9.47
N ARG A 17 -2.14 -3.12 -10.60
CA ARG A 17 -1.21 -2.37 -11.45
C ARG A 17 -0.89 -0.97 -10.91
N ASN A 18 -1.85 -0.32 -10.28
CA ASN A 18 -1.70 1.02 -9.72
C ASN A 18 -1.23 1.00 -8.26
N LEU A 19 -1.61 -0.03 -7.48
CA LEU A 19 -1.11 -0.27 -6.12
C LEU A 19 0.42 -0.37 -6.04
N LYS A 20 1.08 -0.95 -7.05
CA LYS A 20 2.55 -0.98 -7.15
C LYS A 20 3.19 0.38 -7.47
N ARG A 21 2.38 1.38 -7.87
CA ARG A 21 2.82 2.73 -8.27
C ARG A 21 2.37 3.82 -7.29
N ILE A 22 1.41 3.56 -6.41
CA ILE A 22 1.05 4.49 -5.35
C ILE A 22 2.26 4.62 -4.43
N LYS A 23 2.84 5.82 -4.37
CA LYS A 23 3.93 6.08 -3.43
C LYS A 23 3.35 6.04 -2.01
N LYS A 24 4.16 5.62 -1.04
CA LYS A 24 3.74 5.59 0.38
C LYS A 24 3.21 6.96 0.85
N GLU A 25 3.80 8.03 0.32
CA GLU A 25 3.41 9.43 0.51
C GLU A 25 1.98 9.69 0.00
N ASP A 26 1.66 9.29 -1.24
CA ASP A 26 0.34 9.49 -1.84
C ASP A 26 -0.76 8.73 -1.06
N PHE A 27 -0.44 7.52 -0.58
CA PHE A 27 -1.37 6.76 0.26
C PHE A 27 -1.57 7.43 1.62
N PHE A 28 -0.50 7.93 2.23
CA PHE A 28 -0.57 8.62 3.52
C PHE A 28 -1.39 9.90 3.42
N SER A 29 -1.19 10.73 2.39
CA SER A 29 -2.01 11.91 2.16
C SER A 29 -3.49 11.58 1.91
N TYR A 30 -3.78 10.46 1.23
CA TYR A 30 -5.15 9.99 1.09
C TYR A 30 -5.76 9.57 2.43
N LEU A 31 -5.01 8.86 3.28
CA LEU A 31 -5.45 8.49 4.62
C LEU A 31 -5.73 9.73 5.49
N GLU A 32 -4.83 10.73 5.50
CA GLU A 32 -5.02 11.98 6.24
C GLU A 32 -6.28 12.74 5.80
N MET A 33 -6.60 12.71 4.50
CA MET A 33 -7.82 13.32 3.96
C MET A 33 -9.07 12.61 4.50
N GLU A 34 -9.10 11.28 4.49
CA GLU A 34 -10.23 10.49 4.98
C GLU A 34 -10.42 10.61 6.50
N GLU A 35 -9.32 10.74 7.25
CA GLU A 35 -9.34 11.03 8.70
C GLU A 35 -9.90 12.43 8.98
N SER A 36 -9.50 13.43 8.19
CA SER A 36 -10.03 14.80 8.30
C SER A 36 -11.54 14.86 8.01
N LEU A 37 -12.00 14.07 7.03
CA LEU A 37 -13.43 13.96 6.71
C LEU A 37 -14.21 13.32 7.86
N LEU A 38 -13.66 12.28 8.48
CA LEU A 38 -14.24 11.64 9.65
C LEU A 38 -14.33 12.60 10.84
N GLU A 39 -13.28 13.38 11.12
CA GLU A 39 -13.30 14.40 12.17
C GLU A 39 -14.36 15.48 11.91
N SER A 40 -14.52 15.90 10.66
CA SER A 40 -15.55 16.85 10.25
C SER A 40 -16.95 16.29 10.51
N LEU A 41 -17.22 15.03 10.15
CA LEU A 41 -18.50 14.37 10.41
C LEU A 41 -18.79 14.22 11.91
N LYS A 42 -17.78 13.84 12.71
CA LYS A 42 -17.90 13.77 14.17
C LYS A 42 -18.19 15.14 14.78
N SER A 43 -17.49 16.18 14.32
CA SER A 43 -17.69 17.55 14.78
C SER A 43 -19.11 18.01 14.47
N LYS A 44 -19.60 17.74 13.25
CA LYS A 44 -20.97 18.03 12.84
C LYS A 44 -21.99 17.33 13.74
N LEU A 45 -21.78 16.05 14.04
CA LEU A 45 -22.65 15.28 14.93
C LEU A 45 -22.68 15.84 16.36
N LEU A 46 -21.54 16.34 16.87
CA LEU A 46 -21.45 16.97 18.20
C LEU A 46 -22.09 18.36 18.27
N THR A 47 -22.16 19.07 17.14
CA THR A 47 -22.73 20.43 17.08
C THR A 47 -24.23 20.40 16.79
N ASP A 48 -24.74 19.30 16.22
CA ASP A 48 -26.17 19.12 15.97
C ASP A 48 -26.89 18.78 17.28
N ASP A 49 -27.79 19.67 17.71
CA ASP A 49 -28.62 19.49 18.93
C ASP A 49 -29.73 18.44 18.73
N VAL A 50 -29.89 17.93 17.51
CA VAL A 50 -30.91 16.95 17.13
C VAL A 50 -30.23 15.62 16.78
N LYS A 51 -30.68 14.54 17.42
CA LYS A 51 -30.24 13.18 17.06
C LYS A 51 -30.57 12.90 15.59
N ASN A 52 -29.52 12.80 14.77
CA ASN A 52 -29.61 12.49 13.36
C ASN A 52 -29.07 11.07 13.10
N PRO A 53 -29.92 10.04 13.06
CA PRO A 53 -29.48 8.65 12.90
C PRO A 53 -28.81 8.39 11.55
N ILE A 54 -29.07 9.21 10.53
CA ILE A 54 -28.40 9.11 9.22
C ILE A 54 -26.95 9.54 9.36
N LEU A 55 -26.70 10.66 10.05
CA LEU A 55 -25.35 11.16 10.29
C LEU A 55 -24.55 10.22 11.22
N GLU A 56 -25.19 9.63 12.22
CA GLU A 56 -24.58 8.60 13.08
C GLU A 56 -24.11 7.39 12.25
N ALA A 57 -24.97 6.87 11.37
CA ALA A 57 -24.63 5.76 10.48
C ALA A 57 -23.52 6.14 9.48
N GLU A 58 -23.51 7.38 9.00
CA GLU A 58 -22.46 7.87 8.10
C GLU A 58 -21.11 7.99 8.80
N VAL A 59 -21.08 8.48 10.05
CA VAL A 59 -19.89 8.49 10.90
C VAL A 59 -19.38 7.07 11.16
N GLU A 60 -20.26 6.13 11.47
CA GLU A 60 -19.88 4.74 11.73
C GLU A 60 -19.27 4.08 10.49
N ASN A 61 -19.90 4.26 9.32
CA ASN A 61 -19.39 3.73 8.06
C ASN A 61 -18.03 4.33 7.69
N GLN A 62 -17.87 5.65 7.87
CA GLN A 62 -16.59 6.32 7.61
C GLN A 62 -15.50 5.88 8.59
N GLN A 63 -15.84 5.67 9.87
CA GLN A 63 -14.89 5.15 10.86
C GLN A 63 -14.39 3.76 10.44
N LEU A 64 -15.29 2.86 10.07
CA LEU A 64 -14.93 1.52 9.59
C LEU A 64 -14.04 1.57 8.34
N PHE A 65 -14.28 2.53 7.45
CA PHE A 65 -13.45 2.73 6.26
C PHE A 65 -12.03 3.19 6.61
N VAL A 66 -11.92 4.21 7.47
CA VAL A 66 -10.63 4.72 7.95
C VAL A 66 -9.85 3.63 8.71
N ASP A 67 -10.51 2.86 9.57
CA ASP A 67 -9.87 1.76 10.32
C ASP A 67 -9.27 0.70 9.37
N HIS A 68 -10.00 0.38 8.29
CA HIS A 68 -9.50 -0.54 7.27
C HIS A 68 -8.33 0.05 6.47
N LEU A 69 -8.36 1.34 6.11
CA LEU A 69 -7.25 2.00 5.42
C LEU A 69 -6.00 2.04 6.31
N ASN A 70 -6.17 2.37 7.59
CA ASN A 70 -5.11 2.36 8.59
C ASN A 70 -4.49 0.96 8.72
N LYS A 71 -5.33 -0.07 8.88
CA LYS A 71 -4.87 -1.46 8.91
C LYS A 71 -4.06 -1.82 7.66
N TYR A 72 -4.53 -1.42 6.47
CA TYR A 72 -3.81 -1.67 5.23
C TYR A 72 -2.47 -0.92 5.15
N TYR A 73 -2.43 0.33 5.62
CA TYR A 73 -1.20 1.12 5.68
C TYR A 73 -0.12 0.40 6.49
N TYR A 74 -0.46 -0.05 7.70
CA TYR A 74 0.46 -0.77 8.56
C TYR A 74 0.82 -2.16 7.99
N GLU A 75 -0.17 -2.93 7.55
CA GLU A 75 0.03 -4.33 7.17
C GLU A 75 0.66 -4.53 5.78
N VAL A 76 0.50 -3.56 4.87
CA VAL A 76 0.89 -3.72 3.46
C VAL A 76 1.85 -2.63 3.01
N VAL A 77 1.56 -1.36 3.31
CA VAL A 77 2.39 -0.23 2.84
C VAL A 77 3.66 -0.09 3.67
N LEU A 78 3.58 -0.23 5.00
CA LEU A 78 4.72 -0.15 5.90
C LEU A 78 5.49 -1.47 5.99
N LEU A 79 4.79 -2.60 6.07
CA LEU A 79 5.41 -3.93 6.07
C LEU A 79 5.87 -4.41 4.69
N GLU A 80 5.66 -3.64 3.61
CA GLU A 80 6.27 -3.93 2.32
C GLU A 80 7.76 -4.15 2.54
N PRO A 81 8.24 -5.41 2.50
CA PRO A 81 9.61 -5.71 2.83
C PRO A 81 10.39 -5.03 1.73
N ASN A 82 11.13 -4.00 2.12
CA ASN A 82 12.00 -3.18 1.28
C ASN A 82 12.27 -3.92 -0.01
N THR A 83 11.69 -3.41 -1.11
CA THR A 83 12.27 -3.50 -2.45
C THR A 83 13.73 -3.81 -2.27
N LYS A 84 14.18 -5.06 -2.57
CA LYS A 84 15.57 -5.51 -2.45
C LYS A 84 16.45 -4.28 -2.52
N THR A 85 16.98 -3.84 -1.37
CA THR A 85 17.68 -2.55 -1.24
C THR A 85 18.61 -2.44 -2.43
N GLU A 86 18.75 -1.27 -3.06
CA GLU A 86 19.62 -1.13 -4.24
C GLU A 86 20.97 -1.82 -4.05
N GLU A 87 21.49 -1.84 -2.82
CA GLU A 87 22.62 -2.64 -2.34
C GLU A 87 22.54 -4.15 -2.66
N VAL A 88 21.42 -4.83 -2.39
CA VAL A 88 21.22 -6.26 -2.72
C VAL A 88 21.21 -6.48 -4.23
N LYS A 89 20.63 -5.55 -5.01
CA LYS A 89 20.65 -5.63 -6.48
C LYS A 89 22.04 -5.34 -7.05
N ILE A 90 22.80 -4.43 -6.45
CA ILE A 90 24.18 -4.13 -6.81
C ILE A 90 25.06 -5.35 -6.48
N PHE A 91 24.90 -5.92 -5.29
CA PHE A 91 25.61 -7.12 -4.85
C PHE A 91 25.30 -8.33 -5.74
N GLU A 92 24.03 -8.58 -6.10
CA GLU A 92 23.65 -9.64 -7.06
C GLU A 92 24.30 -9.40 -8.44
N LYS A 93 24.42 -8.15 -8.89
CA LYS A 93 25.07 -7.82 -10.17
C LYS A 93 26.58 -8.05 -10.11
N GLU A 94 27.24 -7.68 -9.02
CA GLU A 94 28.68 -7.87 -8.81
C GLU A 94 29.02 -9.36 -8.67
N LEU A 95 28.26 -10.08 -7.86
CA LEU A 95 28.42 -11.52 -7.67
C LEU A 95 28.22 -12.28 -9.00
N ASN A 96 27.25 -11.87 -9.81
CA ASN A 96 27.07 -12.42 -11.16
C ASN A 96 28.23 -12.07 -12.11
N LYS A 97 28.85 -10.89 -12.01
CA LYS A 97 30.03 -10.55 -12.82
C LYS A 97 31.23 -11.43 -12.46
N ILE A 98 31.40 -11.75 -11.17
CA ILE A 98 32.48 -12.60 -10.67
C ILE A 98 32.23 -14.08 -11.04
N MET A 99 31.00 -14.57 -10.91
CA MET A 99 30.64 -15.96 -11.18
C MET A 99 30.60 -16.31 -12.68
N LYS A 100 30.27 -15.36 -13.57
CA LYS A 100 30.21 -15.59 -15.03
C LYS A 100 31.49 -16.18 -15.64
N PRO A 101 32.69 -15.64 -15.41
CA PRO A 101 33.91 -16.22 -15.95
C PRO A 101 34.18 -17.62 -15.38
N ILE A 102 33.95 -17.84 -14.09
CA ILE A 102 34.11 -19.14 -13.43
C ILE A 102 33.18 -20.19 -14.07
N ASN A 103 31.90 -19.86 -14.24
CA ASN A 103 30.92 -20.73 -14.89
C ASN A 103 31.27 -20.99 -16.37
N LYS A 104 31.88 -20.02 -17.06
CA LYS A 104 32.32 -20.16 -18.46
C LYS A 104 33.53 -21.11 -18.58
N ILE A 105 34.41 -21.13 -17.59
CA ILE A 105 35.56 -22.05 -17.51
C ILE A 105 35.06 -23.47 -17.21
N GLN A 106 34.16 -23.63 -16.23
CA GLN A 106 33.59 -24.93 -15.89
C GLN A 106 32.78 -25.57 -17.03
N LYS A 107 32.05 -24.78 -17.83
CA LYS A 107 31.34 -25.29 -19.03
C LYS A 107 32.28 -25.71 -20.18
N LYS A 108 33.56 -25.33 -20.12
CA LYS A 108 34.60 -25.70 -21.09
C LYS A 108 35.51 -26.82 -20.58
N GLY A 109 35.06 -27.59 -19.59
CA GLY A 109 35.72 -28.84 -19.22
C GLY A 109 35.91 -29.75 -20.45
N PRO A 110 37.03 -30.48 -20.54
CA PRO A 110 37.33 -31.28 -21.71
C PRO A 110 36.20 -32.29 -21.91
N LYS A 111 35.60 -32.27 -23.11
CA LYS A 111 34.84 -33.41 -23.61
C LYS A 111 35.84 -34.56 -23.75
N TRP A 112 35.87 -35.44 -22.77
CA TRP A 112 36.34 -36.79 -22.95
C TRP A 112 35.25 -37.58 -23.67
#